data_AF-X1AZX1-F1
#
_entry.id   AF-X1AZX1-F1
#
_cell.length_a   1.000
_cell.length_b   1.000
_cell.length_c   1.000
_cell.angle_alpha   90.00
_cell.angle_beta   90.00
_cell.angle_gamma   90.00
#
_symmetry.space_group_name_H-M   'P 1'
#
loop_
_entity.id
_entity.type
_entity.pdbx_description
1 polymer ?
#
loop_
_entity_poly.entity_id
_entity_poly.type
_entity_poly.pdbx_seq_one_letter_code
_entity_poly.pdbx_strand_id
1 'polypeptide(L)'
;MLYGGDLAVKILSHGDTDGICSAALAKARFPNAEVWFTRPITLLRDLNKIDPGNVVFISDIAISETHKEEVFKRIRELAQKDEVVYIDHHPLPPNTLKKDIPATQFAHEIGTSASEITFRLFKSDINPDLDRVALWGAIADYCEETEFVRDGLSKYDRRTIYMEAGLLTQALGEAAGDYHYKREVVLKLARGDPPTEIPEIFERAMKATKREWEVWRYVKEHVIREENIAII
;
A
#
# COMPACT_ATOMS: atom_id res chain seq x y z
N MET A 1 29.39 -15.56 16.98
CA MET A 1 28.21 -16.36 16.63
C MET A 1 27.17 -16.18 17.73
N LEU A 2 26.28 -15.21 17.58
CA LEU A 2 25.04 -15.08 18.35
C LEU A 2 24.00 -14.50 17.38
N TYR A 3 22.73 -14.89 17.55
CA TYR A 3 21.56 -14.66 16.67
C TYR A 3 21.32 -15.74 15.61
N GLY A 4 20.89 -16.91 16.09
CA GLY A 4 20.20 -17.96 15.32
C GLY A 4 18.72 -18.02 15.69
N GLY A 5 18.03 -16.87 15.71
CA GLY A 5 16.58 -16.81 15.74
C GLY A 5 16.13 -16.02 14.53
N ASP A 6 15.19 -16.54 13.75
CA ASP A 6 14.60 -15.82 12.62
C ASP A 6 14.04 -14.49 13.14
N LEU A 7 14.59 -13.35 12.68
CA LEU A 7 14.09 -12.03 13.03
C LEU A 7 12.61 -11.95 12.61
N ALA A 8 11.72 -11.53 13.53
CA ALA A 8 10.33 -11.33 13.15
C ALA A 8 10.23 -10.09 12.25
N VAL A 9 9.44 -10.19 11.19
CA VAL A 9 9.23 -9.10 10.23
C VAL A 9 7.85 -8.52 10.43
N LYS A 10 7.74 -7.21 10.60
CA LYS A 10 6.49 -6.46 10.67
C LYS A 10 6.34 -5.58 9.43
N ILE A 11 5.31 -5.82 8.64
CA ILE A 11 4.93 -4.99 7.48
C ILE A 11 3.81 -4.06 7.95
N LEU A 12 4.06 -2.77 7.95
CA LEU A 12 3.08 -1.72 8.22
C LEU A 12 2.76 -1.04 6.89
N SER A 13 1.52 -1.15 6.44
CA SER A 13 1.12 -0.58 5.15
C SER A 13 -0.24 0.07 5.21
N HIS A 14 -0.54 0.91 4.22
CA HIS A 14 -1.90 1.39 4.04
C HIS A 14 -2.83 0.27 3.59
N GLY A 15 -4.12 0.47 3.81
CA GLY A 15 -5.15 -0.55 3.59
C GLY A 15 -5.88 -0.44 2.28
N ASP A 16 -5.52 0.48 1.39
CA ASP A 16 -6.03 0.56 0.02
C ASP A 16 -5.24 -0.36 -0.92
N THR A 17 -5.49 -0.21 -2.22
CA THR A 17 -4.90 -1.09 -3.22
C THR A 17 -3.39 -0.94 -3.34
N ASP A 18 -2.86 0.29 -3.35
CA ASP A 18 -1.42 0.50 -3.47
C ASP A 18 -0.67 -0.05 -2.25
N GLY A 19 -1.12 0.29 -1.03
CA GLY A 19 -0.60 -0.27 0.20
C GLY A 19 -0.69 -1.81 0.25
N ILE A 20 -1.82 -2.40 -0.17
CA ILE A 20 -1.96 -3.87 -0.20
C ILE A 20 -1.03 -4.53 -1.21
N CYS A 21 -0.89 -3.96 -2.41
CA CYS A 21 0.06 -4.45 -3.41
C CYS A 21 1.51 -4.33 -2.91
N SER A 22 1.84 -3.20 -2.27
CA SER A 22 3.13 -2.97 -1.64
C SER A 22 3.42 -3.98 -0.52
N ALA A 23 2.46 -4.22 0.37
CA ALA A 23 2.54 -5.23 1.42
C ALA A 23 2.68 -6.66 0.86
N ALA A 24 2.02 -6.98 -0.25
CA ALA A 24 2.13 -8.27 -0.93
C ALA A 24 3.53 -8.51 -1.49
N LEU A 25 4.14 -7.49 -2.11
CA LEU A 25 5.51 -7.55 -2.61
C LEU A 25 6.52 -7.72 -1.47
N ALA A 26 6.35 -6.98 -0.37
CA ALA A 26 7.16 -7.17 0.84
C ALA A 26 6.94 -8.56 1.48
N LYS A 27 5.71 -9.08 1.48
CA LYS A 27 5.37 -10.42 1.97
C LYS A 27 5.96 -11.53 1.11
N ALA A 28 6.09 -11.33 -0.20
CA ALA A 28 6.79 -12.24 -1.10
C ALA A 28 8.29 -12.32 -0.75
N ARG A 29 8.90 -11.18 -0.38
CA ARG A 29 10.28 -11.11 0.11
C ARG A 29 10.48 -11.68 1.51
N PHE A 30 9.48 -11.52 2.37
CA PHE A 30 9.49 -11.94 3.77
C PHE A 30 8.29 -12.86 4.06
N PRO A 31 8.34 -14.16 3.67
CA PRO A 31 7.17 -15.05 3.73
C PRO A 31 6.54 -15.20 5.11
N ASN A 32 7.32 -15.05 6.18
CA ASN A 32 6.86 -15.16 7.58
C ASN A 32 6.43 -13.82 8.20
N ALA A 33 6.43 -12.72 7.45
CA ALA A 33 6.13 -11.39 7.97
C ALA A 33 4.69 -11.25 8.48
N GLU A 34 4.49 -10.55 9.58
CA GLU A 34 3.16 -10.15 10.04
C GLU A 34 2.75 -8.84 9.38
N VAL A 35 1.55 -8.79 8.80
CA VAL A 35 1.05 -7.62 8.07
C VAL A 35 0.07 -6.84 8.93
N TRP A 36 0.36 -5.56 9.15
CA TRP A 36 -0.44 -4.61 9.92
C TRP A 36 -0.87 -3.47 9.02
N PHE A 37 -2.18 -3.25 8.94
CA PHE A 37 -2.71 -2.07 8.25
C PHE A 37 -2.74 -0.88 9.21
N THR A 38 -2.11 0.20 8.80
CA THR A 38 -2.07 1.45 9.54
C THR A 38 -2.38 2.65 8.64
N ARG A 39 -2.33 3.85 9.21
CA ARG A 39 -2.64 5.13 8.57
C ARG A 39 -1.73 6.19 9.17
N PRO A 40 -1.55 7.36 8.53
CA PRO A 40 -0.73 8.45 9.07
C PRO A 40 -1.00 8.75 10.56
N ILE A 41 -2.27 8.84 10.94
CA ILE A 41 -2.67 9.16 12.32
C ILE A 41 -2.51 8.01 13.33
N THR A 42 -2.40 6.76 12.87
CA THR A 42 -2.24 5.59 13.75
C THR A 42 -0.83 5.00 13.72
N LEU A 43 0.04 5.46 12.82
CA LEU A 43 1.39 4.91 12.63
C LEU A 43 2.18 4.89 13.94
N LEU A 44 2.22 6.00 14.68
CA LEU A 44 2.92 6.08 15.96
C LEU A 44 2.43 5.03 16.97
N ARG A 45 1.11 4.88 17.09
CA ARG A 45 0.48 3.89 17.98
C ARG A 45 0.94 2.47 17.62
N ASP A 46 1.01 2.16 16.34
CA ASP A 46 1.36 0.81 15.88
C ASP A 46 2.87 0.56 15.99
N LEU A 47 3.73 1.55 15.68
CA LEU A 47 5.18 1.47 15.92
C LEU A 47 5.53 1.27 17.41
N ASN A 48 4.73 1.84 18.32
CA ASN A 48 4.91 1.65 19.77
C ASN A 48 4.59 0.24 20.26
N LYS A 49 3.93 -0.60 19.46
CA LYS A 49 3.64 -2.01 19.79
C LYS A 49 4.75 -2.97 19.34
N ILE A 50 5.76 -2.49 18.62
CA ILE A 50 6.85 -3.30 18.08
C ILE A 50 8.01 -3.26 19.06
N ASP A 51 8.40 -4.39 19.62
CA ASP A 51 9.63 -4.48 20.41
C ASP A 51 10.88 -4.44 19.49
N PRO A 52 12.03 -3.90 19.93
CA PRO A 52 13.27 -3.98 19.15
C PRO A 52 13.81 -5.42 19.00
N GLY A 53 14.61 -5.66 17.97
CA GLY A 53 15.15 -6.95 17.53
C GLY A 53 14.42 -7.58 16.32
N ASN A 54 13.88 -6.77 15.40
CA ASN A 54 13.00 -7.15 14.28
C ASN A 54 13.42 -6.50 12.95
N VAL A 55 12.72 -6.86 11.87
CA VAL A 55 12.67 -6.07 10.63
C VAL A 55 11.33 -5.34 10.58
N VAL A 56 11.34 -4.05 10.31
CA VAL A 56 10.14 -3.21 10.20
C VAL A 56 10.09 -2.61 8.80
N PHE A 57 9.11 -3.03 8.01
CA PHE A 57 8.85 -2.48 6.68
C PHE A 57 7.63 -1.56 6.73
N ILE A 58 7.80 -0.28 6.45
CA ILE A 58 6.74 0.73 6.42
C ILE A 58 6.54 1.12 4.95
N SER A 59 5.30 1.10 4.47
CA SER A 59 5.00 1.44 3.08
C SER A 59 3.70 2.21 2.96
N ASP A 60 3.66 3.18 2.04
CA ASP A 60 2.45 3.91 1.68
C ASP A 60 1.79 4.67 2.86
N ILE A 61 2.59 5.13 3.81
CA ILE A 61 2.09 5.88 4.96
C ILE A 61 2.79 7.22 5.02
N ALA A 62 2.07 8.28 4.66
CA ALA A 62 2.52 9.64 4.92
C ALA A 62 2.77 9.87 6.42
N ILE A 63 3.81 10.62 6.75
CA ILE A 63 4.04 11.08 8.12
C ILE A 63 3.14 12.28 8.40
N SER A 64 2.25 12.18 9.39
CA SER A 64 1.45 13.33 9.83
C SER A 64 2.34 14.39 10.46
N GLU A 65 2.19 15.65 10.06
CA GLU A 65 2.92 16.79 10.63
C GLU A 65 2.81 16.86 12.16
N THR A 66 1.60 16.61 12.69
CA THR A 66 1.30 16.65 14.13
C THR A 66 2.07 15.63 14.97
N HIS A 67 2.50 14.51 14.38
CA HIS A 67 3.19 13.43 15.09
C HIS A 67 4.60 13.16 14.55
N LYS A 68 5.12 14.06 13.71
CA LYS A 68 6.38 13.87 12.98
C LYS A 68 7.54 13.54 13.93
N GLU A 69 7.71 14.34 14.97
CA GLU A 69 8.85 14.21 15.89
C GLU A 69 8.80 12.91 16.69
N GLU A 70 7.62 12.50 17.15
CA GLU A 70 7.42 11.25 17.88
C GLU A 70 7.59 10.03 16.97
N VAL A 71 7.08 10.08 15.74
CA VAL A 71 7.30 9.02 14.74
C VAL A 71 8.79 8.89 14.43
N PHE A 72 9.50 10.00 14.21
CA PHE A 72 10.93 9.98 13.93
C PHE A 72 11.73 9.48 15.11
N LYS A 73 11.39 9.91 16.32
CA LYS A 73 11.99 9.39 17.54
C LYS A 73 11.82 7.87 17.61
N ARG A 74 10.60 7.36 17.37
CA ARG A 74 10.33 5.93 17.45
C ARG A 74 11.05 5.12 16.37
N ILE A 75 11.04 5.59 15.12
CA ILE A 75 11.78 4.96 14.02
C ILE A 75 13.28 4.93 14.34
N ARG A 76 13.83 6.02 14.88
CA ARG A 76 15.26 6.10 15.27
C ARG A 76 15.61 5.11 16.38
N GLU A 77 14.72 4.92 17.36
CA GLU A 77 14.91 3.94 18.43
C GLU A 77 14.92 2.51 17.88
N LEU A 78 13.99 2.17 16.99
CA LEU A 78 13.94 0.87 16.31
C LEU A 78 15.20 0.66 15.47
N ALA A 79 15.58 1.64 14.64
CA ALA A 79 16.75 1.58 13.75
C ALA A 79 18.11 1.39 14.46
N GLN A 80 18.19 1.53 15.78
CA GLN A 80 19.39 1.19 16.55
C GLN A 80 19.63 -0.33 16.66
N LYS A 81 18.56 -1.13 16.54
CA LYS A 81 18.58 -2.60 16.73
C LYS A 81 17.89 -3.36 15.59
N ASP A 82 17.08 -2.67 14.80
CA ASP A 82 16.22 -3.20 13.76
C ASP A 82 16.70 -2.73 12.39
N GLU A 83 16.39 -3.53 11.36
CA GLU A 83 16.32 -3.01 10.01
C GLU A 83 14.95 -2.35 9.81
N VAL A 84 14.94 -1.02 9.68
CA VAL A 84 13.74 -0.25 9.35
C VAL A 84 13.81 0.20 7.91
N VAL A 85 12.97 -0.38 7.06
CA VAL A 85 12.80 0.00 5.65
C VAL A 85 11.54 0.85 5.58
N TYR A 86 11.66 2.07 5.08
CA TYR A 86 10.51 2.93 4.87
C TYR A 86 10.46 3.38 3.41
N ILE A 87 9.34 3.11 2.77
CA ILE A 87 9.06 3.60 1.43
C ILE A 87 7.79 4.44 1.43
N ASP A 88 7.78 5.49 0.62
CA ASP A 88 6.59 6.32 0.45
C ASP A 88 6.68 7.14 -0.84
N HIS A 89 5.53 7.60 -1.31
CA HIS A 89 5.40 8.44 -2.50
C HIS A 89 4.72 9.79 -2.21
N HIS A 90 4.13 9.95 -1.03
CA HIS A 90 3.50 11.19 -0.58
C HIS A 90 4.52 12.33 -0.41
N PRO A 91 4.09 13.61 -0.50
CA PRO A 91 4.96 14.73 -0.12
C PRO A 91 5.49 14.58 1.32
N LEU A 92 6.77 14.88 1.52
CA LEU A 92 7.34 14.91 2.86
C LEU A 92 6.70 16.01 3.71
N PRO A 93 6.64 15.85 5.06
CA PRO A 93 6.13 16.90 5.93
C PRO A 93 6.92 18.21 5.75
N PRO A 94 6.29 19.38 6.01
CA PRO A 94 6.98 20.65 5.95
C PRO A 94 8.32 20.66 6.71
N ASN A 95 9.32 21.36 6.15
CA ASN A 95 10.66 21.48 6.71
C ASN A 95 11.35 20.12 6.98
N THR A 96 11.14 19.14 6.10
CA THR A 96 11.75 17.80 6.21
C THR A 96 12.46 17.45 4.91
N LEU A 97 13.73 17.06 5.00
CA LEU A 97 14.52 16.54 3.91
C LEU A 97 14.57 15.01 3.99
N LYS A 98 14.85 14.33 2.86
CA LYS A 98 14.98 12.86 2.84
C LYS A 98 15.98 12.33 3.89
N LYS A 99 17.07 13.07 4.13
CA LYS A 99 18.11 12.72 5.12
C LYS A 99 17.64 12.77 6.58
N ASP A 100 16.51 13.43 6.85
CA ASP A 100 15.98 13.59 8.21
C ASP A 100 15.15 12.36 8.63
N ILE A 101 14.77 11.50 7.68
CA ILE A 101 14.05 10.26 7.91
C ILE A 101 14.99 9.24 8.57
N PRO A 102 14.76 8.84 9.83
CA PRO A 102 15.73 8.05 10.59
C PRO A 102 15.60 6.54 10.35
N ALA A 103 15.10 6.12 9.18
CA ALA A 103 15.01 4.72 8.79
C ALA A 103 16.39 4.21 8.35
N THR A 104 16.64 2.91 8.50
CA THR A 104 17.90 2.31 8.02
C THR A 104 17.99 2.29 6.50
N GLN A 105 16.84 2.15 5.83
CA GLN A 105 16.69 2.30 4.39
C GLN A 105 15.47 3.17 4.11
N PHE A 106 15.61 4.12 3.20
CA PHE A 106 14.52 5.03 2.81
C PHE A 106 14.46 5.16 1.30
N ALA A 107 13.32 4.83 0.70
CA ALA A 107 13.05 5.06 -0.72
C ALA A 107 11.82 5.95 -0.89
N HIS A 108 11.98 7.07 -1.60
CA HIS A 108 10.93 8.05 -1.73
C HIS A 108 10.95 8.72 -3.09
N GLU A 109 9.80 8.73 -3.75
CA GLU A 109 9.63 9.31 -5.08
C GLU A 109 8.17 9.74 -5.28
N ILE A 110 7.95 11.01 -5.60
CA ILE A 110 6.61 11.55 -5.90
C ILE A 110 6.29 11.29 -7.37
N GLY A 111 5.02 11.02 -7.69
CA GLY A 111 4.57 10.75 -9.06
C GLY A 111 4.74 9.29 -9.50
N THR A 112 5.00 8.41 -8.53
CA THR A 112 4.92 6.94 -8.64
C THR A 112 4.08 6.41 -7.49
N SER A 113 3.88 5.10 -7.42
CA SER A 113 3.16 4.42 -6.34
C SER A 113 4.12 3.71 -5.39
N ALA A 114 3.69 3.47 -4.15
CA ALA A 114 4.46 2.71 -3.18
C ALA A 114 4.70 1.26 -3.66
N SER A 115 3.73 0.63 -4.32
CA SER A 115 3.91 -0.73 -4.87
C SER A 115 4.97 -0.79 -5.98
N GLU A 116 5.07 0.23 -6.85
CA GLU A 116 6.17 0.34 -7.82
C GLU A 116 7.53 0.51 -7.11
N ILE A 117 7.62 1.38 -6.09
CA ILE A 117 8.85 1.55 -5.31
C ILE A 117 9.25 0.22 -4.65
N THR A 118 8.31 -0.51 -4.04
CA THR A 118 8.56 -1.83 -3.43
C THR A 118 9.08 -2.84 -4.44
N PHE A 119 8.44 -2.93 -5.61
CA PHE A 119 8.88 -3.86 -6.64
C PHE A 119 10.30 -3.52 -7.11
N ARG A 120 10.60 -2.24 -7.38
CA ARG A 120 11.96 -1.83 -7.76
C ARG A 120 13.01 -2.19 -6.70
N LEU A 121 12.66 -2.07 -5.43
CA LEU A 121 13.53 -2.42 -4.30
C LEU A 121 13.78 -3.93 -4.19
N PHE A 122 12.76 -4.77 -4.39
CA PHE A 122 12.83 -6.21 -4.14
C PHE A 122 12.89 -7.10 -5.39
N LYS A 123 12.85 -6.56 -6.60
CA LYS A 123 12.79 -7.33 -7.86
C LYS A 123 13.90 -8.38 -8.04
N SER A 124 15.05 -8.24 -7.38
CA SER A 124 16.13 -9.24 -7.41
C SER A 124 15.84 -10.46 -6.53
N ASP A 125 14.95 -10.31 -5.56
CA ASP A 125 14.73 -11.26 -4.46
C ASP A 125 13.36 -11.94 -4.52
N ILE A 126 12.46 -11.47 -5.39
CA ILE A 126 11.11 -11.99 -5.57
C ILE A 126 10.88 -12.44 -7.02
N ASN A 127 9.79 -13.16 -7.27
CA ASN A 127 9.43 -13.58 -8.62
C ASN A 127 9.23 -12.33 -9.51
N PRO A 128 9.92 -12.21 -10.67
CA PRO A 128 9.78 -11.07 -11.57
C PRO A 128 8.36 -10.88 -12.11
N ASP A 129 7.57 -11.94 -12.16
CA ASP A 129 6.16 -11.89 -12.59
C ASP A 129 5.24 -11.22 -11.57
N LEU A 130 5.74 -10.86 -10.38
CA LEU A 130 5.04 -10.00 -9.43
C LEU A 130 5.08 -8.52 -9.84
N ASP A 131 5.70 -8.18 -10.97
CA ASP A 131 5.54 -6.86 -11.60
C ASP A 131 4.05 -6.52 -11.80
N ARG A 132 3.19 -7.51 -12.10
CA ARG A 132 1.73 -7.32 -12.19
C ARG A 132 1.10 -6.80 -10.89
N VAL A 133 1.61 -7.21 -9.73
CA VAL A 133 1.11 -6.76 -8.43
C VAL A 133 1.43 -5.28 -8.24
N ALA A 134 2.65 -4.85 -8.59
CA ALA A 134 3.00 -3.44 -8.61
C ALA A 134 2.20 -2.66 -9.66
N LEU A 135 1.92 -3.22 -10.83
CA LEU A 135 1.08 -2.56 -11.84
C LEU A 135 -0.35 -2.32 -11.33
N TRP A 136 -0.97 -3.28 -10.64
CA TRP A 136 -2.32 -3.10 -10.09
C TRP A 136 -2.36 -2.01 -9.02
N GLY A 137 -1.35 -1.93 -8.14
CA GLY A 137 -1.22 -0.85 -7.16
C GLY A 137 -1.02 0.51 -7.84
N ALA A 138 -0.08 0.59 -8.79
CA ALA A 138 0.20 1.83 -9.52
C ALA A 138 -1.00 2.38 -10.30
N ILE A 139 -1.79 1.51 -10.94
CA ILE A 139 -3.01 1.92 -11.65
C ILE A 139 -4.09 2.39 -10.68
N ALA A 140 -4.24 1.72 -9.54
CA ALA A 140 -5.20 2.14 -8.51
C ALA A 140 -4.88 3.53 -7.94
N ASP A 141 -3.61 3.91 -7.99
CA ASP A 141 -3.08 5.17 -7.49
C ASP A 141 -2.87 6.23 -8.60
N TYR A 142 -3.44 5.99 -9.78
CA TYR A 142 -3.37 6.88 -10.95
C TYR A 142 -1.94 7.25 -11.39
N CYS A 143 -1.00 6.31 -11.22
CA CYS A 143 0.41 6.48 -11.55
C CYS A 143 0.78 5.87 -12.92
N GLU A 144 -0.12 5.87 -13.89
CA GLU A 144 0.09 5.18 -15.19
C GLU A 144 1.13 5.85 -16.10
N GLU A 145 1.57 7.06 -15.75
CA GLU A 145 2.53 7.82 -16.55
C GLU A 145 3.99 7.43 -16.30
N THR A 146 4.28 6.58 -15.31
CA THR A 146 5.65 6.10 -15.06
C THR A 146 6.14 5.17 -16.16
N GLU A 147 7.46 5.12 -16.37
CA GLU A 147 8.07 4.21 -17.35
C GLU A 147 7.76 2.75 -17.01
N PHE A 148 7.81 2.39 -15.73
CA PHE A 148 7.43 1.06 -15.24
C PHE A 148 6.02 0.66 -15.67
N VAL A 149 5.02 1.53 -15.49
CA VAL A 149 3.65 1.20 -15.87
C VAL A 149 3.48 1.13 -17.38
N ARG A 150 4.07 2.06 -18.13
CA ARG A 150 4.02 2.04 -19.60
C ARG A 150 4.64 0.77 -20.18
N ASP A 151 5.78 0.33 -19.64
CA ASP A 151 6.43 -0.91 -20.04
C ASP A 151 5.58 -2.13 -19.67
N GLY A 152 5.02 -2.16 -18.46
CA GLY A 152 4.08 -3.22 -18.04
C GLY A 152 2.84 -3.32 -18.93
N LEU A 153 2.24 -2.19 -19.31
CA LEU A 153 1.10 -2.12 -20.22
C LEU A 153 1.46 -2.41 -21.69
N SER A 154 2.75 -2.51 -22.01
CA SER A 154 3.24 -3.04 -23.29
C SER A 154 3.47 -4.56 -23.24
N LYS A 155 3.77 -5.10 -22.05
CA LYS A 155 3.99 -6.53 -21.78
C LYS A 155 2.69 -7.32 -21.66
N TYR A 156 1.66 -6.75 -21.04
CA TYR A 156 0.41 -7.45 -20.71
C TYR A 156 -0.80 -6.92 -21.50
N ASP A 157 -1.85 -7.74 -21.62
CA ASP A 157 -3.13 -7.28 -22.17
C ASP A 157 -3.72 -6.22 -21.23
N ARG A 158 -3.80 -4.98 -21.72
CA ARG A 158 -4.25 -3.82 -20.94
C ARG A 158 -5.64 -4.01 -20.36
N ARG A 159 -6.58 -4.64 -21.10
CA ARG A 159 -7.96 -4.84 -20.62
C ARG A 159 -7.96 -5.73 -19.38
N THR A 160 -7.10 -6.75 -19.37
CA THR A 160 -6.95 -7.64 -18.22
C THR A 160 -6.35 -6.88 -17.04
N ILE A 161 -5.22 -6.17 -17.24
CA ILE A 161 -4.57 -5.44 -16.14
C ILE A 161 -5.49 -4.37 -15.52
N TYR A 162 -6.20 -3.59 -16.33
CA TYR A 162 -7.16 -2.61 -15.82
C TYR A 162 -8.36 -3.25 -15.13
N MET A 163 -8.86 -4.38 -15.65
CA MET A 163 -9.97 -5.11 -15.01
C MET A 163 -9.56 -5.63 -13.63
N GLU A 164 -8.39 -6.28 -13.52
CA GLU A 164 -7.86 -6.81 -12.27
C GLU A 164 -7.61 -5.70 -11.25
N ALA A 165 -6.99 -4.59 -11.66
CA ALA A 165 -6.79 -3.41 -10.80
C ALA A 165 -8.13 -2.82 -10.32
N GLY A 166 -9.10 -2.67 -11.22
CA GLY A 166 -10.43 -2.14 -10.90
C GLY A 166 -11.21 -3.04 -9.94
N LEU A 167 -11.21 -4.35 -10.16
CA LEU A 167 -11.83 -5.33 -9.27
C LEU A 167 -11.19 -5.29 -7.88
N LEU A 168 -9.85 -5.30 -7.83
CA LEU A 168 -9.12 -5.23 -6.57
C LEU A 168 -9.47 -3.97 -5.79
N THR A 169 -9.44 -2.79 -6.43
CA THR A 169 -9.77 -1.51 -5.80
C THR A 169 -11.20 -1.45 -5.27
N GLN A 170 -12.18 -1.88 -6.07
CA GLN A 170 -13.58 -1.88 -5.66
C GLN A 170 -13.81 -2.85 -4.49
N ALA A 171 -13.22 -4.04 -4.53
CA ALA A 171 -13.35 -5.03 -3.46
C ALA A 171 -12.71 -4.57 -2.13
N LEU A 172 -11.51 -3.96 -2.21
CA LEU A 172 -10.79 -3.46 -1.03
C LEU A 172 -11.44 -2.22 -0.42
N GLY A 173 -12.09 -1.40 -1.25
CA GLY A 173 -12.94 -0.29 -0.83
C GLY A 173 -14.20 -0.76 -0.11
N GLU A 174 -14.85 -1.83 -0.60
CA GLU A 174 -15.99 -2.47 0.08
C GLU A 174 -15.60 -3.04 1.43
N ALA A 175 -14.44 -3.70 1.50
CA ALA A 175 -13.88 -4.32 2.69
C ALA A 175 -13.30 -3.31 3.70
N ALA A 176 -13.85 -2.09 3.76
CA ALA A 176 -13.39 -1.04 4.66
C ALA A 176 -13.49 -1.50 6.13
N GLY A 177 -12.34 -1.78 6.74
CA GLY A 177 -12.21 -2.26 8.13
C GLY A 177 -12.10 -3.77 8.29
N ASP A 178 -12.30 -4.57 7.23
CA ASP A 178 -12.09 -6.01 7.25
C ASP A 178 -10.60 -6.34 7.02
N TYR A 179 -9.80 -6.12 8.07
CA TYR A 179 -8.36 -6.36 8.00
C TYR A 179 -7.99 -7.84 7.95
N HIS A 180 -8.91 -8.77 8.24
CA HIS A 180 -8.64 -10.20 8.06
C HIS A 180 -8.66 -10.55 6.58
N TYR A 181 -9.74 -10.17 5.88
CA TYR A 181 -9.84 -10.33 4.43
C TYR A 181 -8.68 -9.66 3.69
N LYS A 182 -8.33 -8.42 4.05
CA LYS A 182 -7.20 -7.71 3.42
C LYS A 182 -5.86 -8.44 3.58
N ARG A 183 -5.62 -9.14 4.69
CA ARG A 183 -4.42 -9.96 4.88
C ARG A 183 -4.44 -11.21 4.00
N GLU A 184 -5.60 -11.82 3.80
CA GLU A 184 -5.75 -12.94 2.86
C GLU A 184 -5.46 -12.51 1.42
N VAL A 185 -5.95 -11.33 1.01
CA VAL A 185 -5.62 -10.72 -0.28
C VAL A 185 -4.11 -10.52 -0.41
N VAL A 186 -3.45 -9.93 0.60
CA VAL A 186 -1.98 -9.78 0.62
C VAL A 186 -1.26 -11.11 0.43
N LEU A 187 -1.69 -12.17 1.14
CA LEU A 187 -1.10 -13.52 1.03
C LEU A 187 -1.26 -14.12 -0.37
N LYS A 188 -2.40 -13.88 -1.02
CA LYS A 188 -2.71 -14.38 -2.35
C LYS A 188 -1.93 -13.63 -3.43
N LEU A 189 -1.91 -12.30 -3.38
CA LEU A 189 -1.11 -11.47 -4.28
C LEU A 189 0.40 -11.77 -4.14
N ALA A 190 0.89 -12.02 -2.92
CA ALA A 190 2.29 -12.37 -2.67
C ALA A 190 2.70 -13.70 -3.33
N ARG A 191 1.74 -14.60 -3.62
CA ARG A 191 1.95 -15.86 -4.35
C ARG A 191 1.82 -15.68 -5.87
N GLY A 192 1.38 -14.50 -6.31
CA GLY A 192 1.13 -14.17 -7.69
C GLY A 192 -0.29 -14.51 -8.17
N ASP A 193 -1.21 -14.88 -7.29
CA ASP A 193 -2.61 -15.14 -7.66
C ASP A 193 -3.23 -13.82 -8.19
N PRO A 194 -3.88 -13.80 -9.37
CA PRO A 194 -4.57 -12.61 -9.87
C PRO A 194 -5.82 -12.29 -9.03
N PRO A 195 -6.26 -11.02 -8.93
CA PRO A 195 -7.43 -10.64 -8.14
C PRO A 195 -8.69 -11.47 -8.45
N THR A 196 -8.94 -11.82 -9.71
CA THR A 196 -10.06 -12.69 -10.12
C THR A 196 -10.05 -14.10 -9.53
N GLU A 197 -8.89 -14.61 -9.10
CA GLU A 197 -8.77 -15.92 -8.45
C GLU A 197 -8.86 -15.85 -6.91
N ILE A 198 -8.89 -14.65 -6.35
CA ILE A 198 -9.00 -14.44 -4.90
C ILE A 198 -10.48 -14.49 -4.51
N PRO A 199 -10.88 -15.33 -3.53
CA PRO A 199 -12.25 -15.40 -3.06
C PRO A 199 -12.82 -14.03 -2.70
N GLU A 200 -14.12 -13.84 -2.95
CA GLU A 200 -14.88 -12.63 -2.64
C GLU A 200 -14.50 -11.34 -3.40
N ILE A 201 -13.37 -11.28 -4.15
CA ILE A 201 -13.00 -10.08 -4.93
C ILE A 201 -14.15 -9.68 -5.86
N PHE A 202 -14.67 -10.64 -6.65
CA PHE A 202 -15.73 -10.35 -7.60
C PHE A 202 -17.01 -9.85 -6.93
N GLU A 203 -17.47 -10.53 -5.88
CA GLU A 203 -18.73 -10.20 -5.20
C GLU A 203 -18.66 -8.83 -4.51
N ARG A 204 -17.55 -8.55 -3.83
CA ARG A 204 -17.30 -7.28 -3.15
C ARG A 204 -17.14 -6.13 -4.14
N ALA A 205 -16.40 -6.35 -5.23
CA ALA A 205 -16.23 -5.35 -6.28
C ALA A 205 -17.58 -4.97 -6.91
N MET A 206 -18.40 -5.96 -7.30
CA MET A 206 -19.71 -5.72 -7.89
C MET A 206 -20.65 -4.98 -6.94
N LYS A 207 -20.60 -5.30 -5.64
CA LYS A 207 -21.37 -4.59 -4.61
C LYS A 207 -20.95 -3.13 -4.49
N ALA A 208 -19.64 -2.85 -4.44
CA ALA A 208 -19.12 -1.49 -4.39
C ALA A 208 -19.49 -0.68 -5.63
N THR A 209 -19.27 -1.24 -6.83
CA THR A 209 -19.60 -0.59 -8.10
C THR A 209 -21.08 -0.28 -8.22
N LYS A 210 -21.96 -1.21 -7.81
CA LYS A 210 -23.41 -0.95 -7.79
C LYS A 210 -23.77 0.23 -6.88
N ARG A 211 -23.18 0.27 -5.67
CA ARG A 211 -23.39 1.35 -4.71
C ARG A 211 -22.90 2.70 -5.25
N GLU A 212 -21.77 2.72 -5.96
CA GLU A 212 -21.25 3.93 -6.60
C GLU A 212 -22.24 4.49 -7.64
N TRP A 213 -22.83 3.63 -8.48
CA TRP A 213 -23.88 4.05 -9.41
C TRP A 213 -25.18 4.49 -8.73
N GLU A 214 -25.54 3.91 -7.59
CA GLU A 214 -26.66 4.37 -6.77
C GLU A 214 -26.40 5.77 -6.21
N VAL A 215 -25.21 6.03 -5.66
CA VAL A 215 -24.80 7.35 -5.18
C VAL A 215 -24.78 8.36 -6.33
N TRP A 216 -24.20 8.00 -7.48
CA TRP A 216 -24.17 8.88 -8.66
C TRP A 216 -25.58 9.28 -9.11
N ARG A 217 -26.52 8.33 -9.16
CA ARG A 217 -27.93 8.62 -9.48
C ARG A 217 -28.58 9.51 -8.44
N TYR A 218 -28.40 9.22 -7.15
CA TYR A 218 -28.93 10.02 -6.06
C TYR A 218 -28.45 11.47 -6.16
N VAL A 219 -27.14 11.68 -6.31
CA VAL A 219 -26.52 13.00 -6.51
C VAL A 219 -27.16 13.72 -7.69
N LYS A 220 -27.24 13.05 -8.84
CA LYS A 220 -27.81 13.64 -10.07
C LYS A 220 -29.26 14.12 -9.89
N GLU A 221 -30.05 13.39 -9.11
CA GLU A 221 -31.48 13.67 -8.89
C GLU A 221 -31.74 14.72 -7.81
N HIS A 222 -30.85 14.83 -6.81
CA HIS A 222 -31.10 15.64 -5.60
C HIS A 222 -30.20 16.87 -5.50
N VAL A 223 -29.16 16.99 -6.34
CA VAL A 223 -28.24 18.13 -6.27
C VAL A 223 -28.94 19.45 -6.61
N ILE A 224 -28.81 20.41 -5.70
CA ILE A 224 -29.19 21.81 -5.91
C ILE A 224 -27.90 22.60 -6.16
N ARG A 225 -27.88 23.38 -7.25
CA ARG A 225 -26.75 24.27 -7.55
C ARG A 225 -27.10 25.70 -7.15
N GLU A 226 -26.34 26.25 -6.22
CA GLU A 226 -26.39 27.66 -5.83
C GLU A 226 -25.04 28.30 -6.20
N GLU A 227 -25.05 29.16 -7.22
CA GLU A 227 -23.84 29.77 -7.77
C GLU A 227 -22.74 28.72 -8.09
N ASN A 228 -21.64 28.74 -7.32
CA ASN A 228 -20.49 27.85 -7.42
C ASN A 228 -20.52 26.69 -6.41
N ILE A 229 -21.65 26.46 -5.74
CA ILE A 229 -21.82 25.44 -4.70
C ILE A 229 -22.87 24.42 -5.17
N ALA A 230 -22.57 23.13 -4.96
CA ALA A 230 -23.50 22.03 -5.15
C ALA A 230 -23.86 21.45 -3.77
N ILE A 231 -25.16 21.38 -3.48
CA ILE A 231 -25.72 20.93 -2.20
C ILE A 231 -26.52 19.65 -2.48
N ILE A 232 -26.34 18.62 -1.67
CA ILE A 232 -27.01 17.31 -1.72
C ILE A 232 -27.67 17.03 -0.38
#